data_AF-A0A819Y9P7-F1
#
_entry.id   AF-A0A819Y9P7-F1
#
_cell.length_a   1.000
_cell.length_b   1.000
_cell.length_c   1.000
_cell.angle_alpha   90.00
_cell.angle_beta   90.00
_cell.angle_gamma   90.00
#
_symmetry.space_group_name_H-M   'P 1'
#
loop_
_entity.id
_entity.type
_entity.pdbx_description
1 polymer ?
#
loop_
_entity_poly.entity_id
_entity_poly.type
_entity_poly.pdbx_seq_one_letter_code
_entity_poly.pdbx_strand_id
1 'polypeptide(L)'
;MSRTICINWDICYQALTENNYDGCNLPESNTYEICYRVNREQVLKSAYREKNGIEPVYTNFSNTPPSPNFCATLDYIFFNGHLTVEKVLELPDHPSGESYPDETHPSDHLMIAATFQLS
;
A
#
# COMPACT_ATOMS: atom_id res chain seq x y z
N MET A 1 0.82 -0.18 29.32
CA MET A 1 1.87 0.29 28.37
C MET A 1 1.46 -0.17 26.99
N SER A 2 0.80 0.71 26.21
CA SER A 2 0.45 0.40 24.83
C SER A 2 1.72 0.50 23.99
N ARG A 3 2.21 -0.63 23.47
CA ARG A 3 3.30 -0.62 22.49
C ARG A 3 2.67 -0.24 21.15
N THR A 4 2.68 1.04 20.82
CA THR A 4 2.40 1.50 19.46
C THR A 4 3.47 0.89 18.56
N ILE A 5 3.08 -0.08 17.74
CA ILE A 5 3.93 -0.57 16.65
C ILE A 5 3.90 0.53 15.60
N CYS A 6 4.88 1.43 15.62
CA CYS A 6 5.14 2.32 14.50
C CYS A 6 5.80 1.47 13.40
N ILE A 7 5.00 0.75 12.61
CA ILE A 7 5.48 0.22 11.34
C ILE A 7 5.78 1.45 10.49
N ASN A 8 7.05 1.68 10.19
CA ASN A 8 7.42 2.67 9.19
C ASN A 8 7.04 2.08 7.83
N TRP A 9 5.82 2.36 7.37
CA TRP A 9 5.24 1.81 6.14
C TRP A 9 6.14 2.02 4.93
N ASP A 10 6.92 3.11 4.92
CA ASP A 10 7.90 3.42 3.88
C ASP A 10 9.01 2.36 3.81
N ILE A 11 9.48 1.82 4.95
CA ILE A 11 10.53 0.80 4.99
C ILE A 11 10.05 -0.51 4.35
N CYS A 12 8.84 -0.95 4.68
CA CYS A 12 8.27 -2.17 4.11
C CYS A 12 8.05 -2.02 2.60
N TYR A 13 7.56 -0.85 2.16
CA TYR A 13 7.39 -0.55 0.75
C TYR A 13 8.73 -0.55 -0.01
N GLN A 14 9.74 0.14 0.51
CA GLN A 14 11.08 0.19 -0.08
C GLN A 14 11.73 -1.19 -0.12
N ALA A 15 11.59 -1.98 0.94
CA ALA A 15 12.09 -3.35 0.98
C ALA A 15 11.53 -4.23 -0.14
N LEU A 16 10.29 -3.98 -0.61
CA LEU A 16 9.69 -4.72 -1.73
C LEU A 16 10.06 -4.15 -3.11
N THR A 17 10.32 -2.85 -3.20
CA THR A 17 10.39 -2.12 -4.48
C THR A 17 11.77 -1.61 -4.87
N GLU A 18 12.74 -1.63 -3.95
CA GLU A 18 14.11 -1.20 -4.21
C GLU A 18 15.05 -2.41 -4.32
N ASN A 19 15.87 -2.42 -5.37
CA ASN A 19 16.89 -3.44 -5.54
C ASN A 19 17.97 -3.29 -4.46
N ASN A 20 18.36 -4.40 -3.83
CA ASN A 20 19.35 -4.42 -2.75
C ASN A 20 19.01 -3.47 -1.58
N TYR A 21 17.74 -3.38 -1.19
CA TYR A 21 17.37 -2.63 0.00
C TYR A 21 18.10 -3.17 1.24
N ASP A 22 18.96 -2.33 1.83
CA ASP A 22 19.79 -2.66 3.00
C ASP A 22 19.28 -1.97 4.29
N GLY A 23 17.99 -1.59 4.34
CA GLY A 23 17.38 -1.03 5.55
C GLY A 23 17.41 -2.03 6.70
N CYS A 24 18.04 -1.64 7.81
CA CYS A 24 18.56 -2.58 8.81
C CYS A 24 17.52 -3.14 9.80
N ASN A 25 16.29 -2.64 9.84
CA ASN A 25 15.34 -2.93 10.91
C ASN A 25 13.92 -3.16 10.38
N LEU A 26 13.73 -4.24 9.60
CA LEU A 26 12.37 -4.72 9.37
C LEU A 26 11.76 -5.12 10.72
N PRO A 27 10.51 -4.71 11.02
CA PRO A 27 9.87 -5.05 12.27
C PRO A 27 9.68 -6.57 12.36
N GLU A 28 10.21 -7.17 13.42
CA GLU A 28 9.94 -8.58 13.72
C GLU A 28 8.50 -8.72 14.21
N SER A 29 7.81 -9.75 13.72
CA SER A 29 6.49 -10.10 14.24
C SER A 29 6.64 -10.74 15.61
N ASN A 30 6.00 -10.15 16.63
CA ASN A 30 5.98 -10.71 17.98
C ASN A 30 5.02 -11.91 18.12
N THR A 31 4.19 -12.16 17.10
CA THR A 31 3.08 -13.12 17.15
C THR A 31 3.31 -14.33 16.26
N TYR A 32 4.09 -14.16 15.19
CA TYR A 32 4.37 -15.21 14.23
C TYR A 32 5.87 -15.28 13.98
N GLU A 33 6.47 -16.46 14.11
CA GLU A 33 7.87 -16.72 13.70
C GLU A 33 7.98 -16.73 12.17
N ILE A 34 7.74 -15.59 11.54
CA ILE A 34 7.93 -15.41 10.11
C ILE A 34 9.30 -14.78 9.92
N CYS A 35 10.29 -15.62 9.60
CA CYS A 35 11.54 -15.16 9.01
C CYS A 35 11.26 -14.69 7.57
N TYR A 36 10.58 -13.55 7.40
CA TYR A 36 10.43 -12.96 6.08
C TYR A 36 11.80 -12.46 5.61
N ARG A 37 12.35 -13.13 4.62
CA ARG A 37 13.54 -12.66 3.90
C ARG A 37 13.07 -12.09 2.58
N VAL A 38 13.21 -10.77 2.44
CA VAL A 38 13.02 -10.10 1.15
C VAL A 38 13.88 -10.82 0.11
N ASN A 39 13.25 -11.27 -0.97
CA ASN A 39 14.00 -11.78 -2.11
C ASN A 39 14.65 -10.58 -2.82
N ARG A 40 15.93 -10.34 -2.51
CA ARG A 40 16.71 -9.19 -3.02
C ARG A 40 16.85 -9.19 -4.54
N GLU A 41 16.64 -10.34 -5.19
CA GLU A 41 16.76 -10.49 -6.64
C GLU A 41 15.42 -10.26 -7.36
N GLN A 42 14.29 -10.30 -6.64
CA GLN A 42 12.95 -10.14 -7.20
C GLN A 42 12.29 -8.87 -6.68
N VAL A 43 12.71 -7.75 -7.25
CA VAL A 43 12.10 -6.45 -7.02
C VAL A 43 10.68 -6.43 -7.58
N LEU A 44 9.73 -6.03 -6.76
CA LEU A 44 8.35 -5.81 -7.17
C LEU A 44 8.16 -4.37 -7.62
N LYS A 45 7.22 -4.14 -8.52
CA LYS A 45 6.77 -2.82 -8.97
C LYS A 45 5.34 -2.57 -8.48
N SER A 46 5.03 -1.36 -8.05
CA SER A 46 3.64 -0.95 -7.83
C SER A 46 2.98 -0.61 -9.16
N ALA A 47 1.77 -1.12 -9.40
CA ALA A 47 1.03 -0.84 -10.62
C ALA A 47 0.71 0.66 -10.79
N TYR A 48 0.32 1.34 -9.70
CA TYR A 48 0.00 2.77 -9.74
C TYR A 48 1.24 3.61 -9.98
N ARG A 49 2.33 3.35 -9.25
CA ARG A 49 3.59 4.07 -9.46
C ARG A 49 4.19 3.83 -10.83
N GLU A 50 4.13 2.61 -11.36
CA GLU A 50 4.60 2.32 -12.73
C GLU A 50 3.76 3.08 -13.77
N LYS A 51 2.42 3.08 -13.62
CA LYS A 51 1.52 3.66 -14.62
C LYS A 51 1.43 5.19 -14.55
N ASN A 52 1.38 5.75 -13.36
CA ASN A 52 1.12 7.17 -13.10
C ASN A 52 2.36 7.94 -12.62
N GLY A 53 3.46 7.24 -12.31
CA GLY A 53 4.68 7.82 -11.72
C GLY A 53 4.61 8.06 -10.21
N ILE A 54 3.41 7.98 -9.62
CA ILE A 54 3.14 8.22 -8.21
C ILE A 54 2.11 7.21 -7.68
N GLU A 55 2.13 6.98 -6.36
CA GLU A 55 1.04 6.26 -5.68
C GLU A 55 -0.19 7.16 -5.52
N PRO A 56 -1.40 6.59 -5.29
CA PRO A 56 -2.56 7.39 -4.93
C PRO A 56 -2.33 8.23 -3.67
N VAL A 57 -3.09 9.31 -3.53
CA VAL A 57 -3.06 10.16 -2.33
C VAL A 57 -3.56 9.39 -1.11
N TYR A 58 -4.58 8.56 -1.29
CA TYR A 58 -5.10 7.68 -0.26
C TYR A 58 -5.80 6.46 -0.86
N THR A 59 -5.87 5.39 -0.08
CA THR A 59 -6.70 4.21 -0.36
C THR A 59 -7.54 3.81 0.84
N ASN A 60 -7.24 4.31 2.04
CA ASN A 60 -8.09 4.26 3.23
C ASN A 60 -8.48 5.68 3.65
N PHE A 61 -9.74 5.87 4.04
CA PHE A 61 -10.19 7.06 4.74
C PHE A 61 -11.22 6.70 5.81
N SER A 62 -10.79 6.67 7.06
CA SER A 62 -11.59 6.20 8.19
C SER A 62 -11.61 7.21 9.34
N ASN A 63 -12.73 7.24 10.07
CA ASN A 63 -12.88 7.96 11.32
C ASN A 63 -13.49 7.02 12.35
N THR A 64 -12.70 6.63 13.37
CA THR A 64 -13.13 5.68 14.41
C THR A 64 -12.88 6.26 15.80
N PRO A 65 -13.77 7.15 16.31
CA PRO A 65 -13.60 7.75 17.62
C PRO A 65 -13.44 6.69 18.72
N PRO A 66 -12.52 6.89 19.69
CA PRO A 66 -11.79 8.14 19.98
C PRO A 66 -10.50 8.34 19.16
N SER A 67 -10.20 7.47 18.20
CA SER A 67 -8.99 7.58 17.38
C SER A 67 -9.09 8.79 16.42
N PRO A 68 -7.96 9.45 16.10
CA PRO A 68 -7.93 10.47 15.06
C PRO A 68 -8.39 9.92 13.70
N ASN A 69 -8.91 10.80 12.84
CA ASN A 69 -9.14 10.47 11.43
C ASN A 69 -7.84 9.97 10.80
N PHE A 70 -7.96 8.92 10.00
CA PHE A 70 -6.85 8.31 9.31
C PHE A 70 -7.12 8.30 7.80
N CYS A 71 -6.19 8.87 7.04
CA CYS A 71 -6.27 8.96 5.58
C CYS A 71 -4.88 8.70 5.02
N ALA A 72 -4.70 7.59 4.32
CA ALA A 72 -3.40 7.19 3.79
C ALA A 72 -3.53 6.15 2.67
N THR A 73 -2.45 5.96 1.93
CA THR A 73 -2.29 4.87 0.96
C THR A 73 -1.73 3.64 1.66
N LEU A 74 -2.59 2.61 1.77
CA LEU A 74 -2.28 1.35 2.43
C LEU A 74 -2.37 0.14 1.48
N ASP A 75 -3.03 0.31 0.33
CA ASP A 75 -3.35 -0.77 -0.58
C ASP A 75 -2.51 -0.65 -1.86
N TYR A 76 -1.86 -1.75 -2.23
CA TYR A 76 -0.93 -1.79 -3.35
C TYR A 76 -1.20 -3.02 -4.23
N ILE A 77 -1.07 -2.85 -5.55
CA ILE A 77 -1.01 -3.97 -6.50
C ILE A 77 0.45 -4.10 -6.94
N PHE A 78 1.18 -5.01 -6.29
CA PHE A 78 2.56 -5.31 -6.65
C PHE A 78 2.63 -6.37 -7.75
N PHE A 79 3.57 -6.21 -8.68
CA PHE A 79 3.81 -7.15 -9.78
C PHE A 79 5.30 -7.24 -10.14
N ASN A 80 5.69 -8.29 -10.86
CA ASN A 80 7.01 -8.43 -11.46
C ASN A 80 6.94 -9.26 -12.77
N GLY A 81 8.08 -9.45 -13.43
CA GLY A 81 8.19 -10.31 -14.61
C GLY A 81 7.66 -9.66 -15.90
N HIS A 82 7.10 -10.48 -16.79
CA HIS A 82 6.67 -10.12 -18.13
C HIS A 82 5.26 -9.52 -18.16
N LEU A 83 5.00 -8.55 -17.29
CA LEU A 83 3.74 -7.82 -17.24
C LEU A 83 3.98 -6.34 -17.47
N THR A 84 3.15 -5.73 -18.31
CA THR A 84 3.12 -4.28 -18.52
C THR A 84 1.78 -3.74 -18.02
N VAL A 85 1.81 -2.66 -17.23
CA VAL A 85 0.59 -2.02 -16.74
C VAL A 85 -0.04 -1.20 -17.86
N GLU A 86 -1.19 -1.64 -18.35
CA GLU A 86 -1.92 -0.94 -19.41
C GLU A 86 -2.64 0.27 -18.84
N LYS A 87 -3.37 0.08 -17.73
CA LYS A 87 -4.13 1.11 -17.03
C LYS A 87 -4.35 0.74 -15.57
N VAL A 88 -4.58 1.76 -14.76
CA VAL A 88 -5.06 1.64 -13.38
C VAL A 88 -6.40 2.36 -13.25
N LEU A 89 -7.22 1.96 -12.27
CA LEU A 89 -8.43 2.68 -11.93
C LEU A 89 -8.06 4.06 -11.36
N GLU A 90 -8.64 5.13 -11.90
CA GLU A 90 -8.43 6.47 -11.37
C GLU A 90 -9.11 6.58 -10.00
N LEU A 91 -8.36 7.04 -9.01
CA LEU A 91 -8.87 7.30 -7.66
C LEU A 91 -9.00 8.81 -7.46
N PRO A 92 -9.97 9.25 -6.64
CA PRO A 92 -10.08 10.65 -6.27
C PRO A 92 -8.84 11.14 -5.52
N ASP A 93 -8.42 12.37 -5.79
CA ASP A 93 -7.31 13.02 -5.07
C ASP A 93 -7.72 13.49 -3.66
N HIS A 94 -9.03 13.62 -3.42
CA HIS A 94 -9.60 14.12 -2.18
C HIS A 94 -10.85 13.33 -1.76
N PRO A 95 -11.01 13.02 -0.46
CA PRO A 95 -12.25 12.45 0.04
C PRO A 95 -13.46 13.35 -0.19
N SER A 96 -14.60 12.74 -0.50
CA SER A 96 -15.86 13.43 -0.73
C SER A 96 -16.67 13.72 0.54
N GLY A 97 -16.24 13.19 1.69
CA GLY A 97 -16.98 13.26 2.96
C GLY A 97 -16.06 13.32 4.19
N GLU A 98 -16.61 13.02 5.38
CA GLU A 98 -15.85 13.04 6.64
C GLU A 98 -15.13 11.72 6.95
N SER A 99 -15.62 10.61 6.41
CA SER A 99 -15.02 9.28 6.45
C SER A 99 -15.74 8.35 5.49
N TYR A 100 -15.09 7.24 5.17
CA TYR A 100 -15.75 6.04 4.67
C TYR A 100 -15.81 4.96 5.78
N PRO A 101 -16.73 3.97 5.70
CA PRO A 101 -17.82 3.86 4.71
C PRO A 101 -18.86 4.99 4.82
N ASP A 102 -19.62 5.20 3.75
CA ASP A 102 -20.76 6.13 3.68
C ASP A 102 -21.93 5.52 2.87
N GLU A 103 -22.97 6.30 2.56
CA GLU A 103 -24.15 5.83 1.80
C GLU A 103 -23.82 5.32 0.38
N THR A 104 -22.67 5.71 -0.15
CA THR A 104 -22.20 5.40 -1.51
C THR A 104 -20.96 4.48 -1.53
N HIS A 105 -20.20 4.44 -0.44
CA HIS A 105 -18.98 3.65 -0.27
C HIS A 105 -19.15 2.63 0.87
N PRO A 106 -19.26 1.32 0.58
CA PRO A 106 -19.55 0.31 1.60
C PRO A 106 -18.33 -0.10 2.45
N SER A 107 -17.14 0.41 2.17
CA SER A 107 -15.89 0.16 2.90
C SER A 107 -15.16 1.48 3.14
N ASP A 108 -14.36 1.53 4.20
CA ASP A 108 -13.41 2.60 4.48
C ASP A 108 -12.20 2.63 3.52
N HIS A 109 -12.01 1.55 2.75
CA HIS A 109 -11.03 1.47 1.68
C HIS A 109 -11.67 1.72 0.31
N LEU A 110 -10.92 2.41 -0.56
CA LEU A 110 -11.23 2.55 -1.97
C LEU A 110 -10.85 1.28 -2.73
N MET A 111 -11.70 0.90 -3.69
CA MET A 111 -11.36 -0.15 -4.65
C MET A 111 -10.17 0.29 -5.48
N ILE A 112 -9.12 -0.54 -5.52
CA ILE A 112 -7.99 -0.36 -6.43
C ILE A 112 -8.01 -1.43 -7.52
N ALA A 113 -7.62 -1.08 -8.75
CA ALA A 113 -7.56 -2.04 -9.85
C ALA A 113 -6.49 -1.68 -10.88
N ALA A 114 -5.93 -2.70 -11.52
CA ALA A 114 -4.98 -2.57 -12.61
C ALA A 114 -5.31 -3.56 -13.72
N THR A 115 -5.12 -3.16 -14.97
CA THR A 115 -5.16 -4.03 -16.15
C THR A 115 -3.73 -4.26 -16.61
N PHE A 116 -3.37 -5.53 -16.82
CA PHE A 116 -2.05 -5.93 -17.28
C PHE A 116 -2.13 -6.55 -18.66
N GLN A 117 -1.09 -6.32 -19.45
CA GLN A 117 -0.80 -7.10 -20.64
C GLN A 117 0.41 -7.98 -20.37
N LEU A 118 0.33 -9.24 -20.81
CA LEU A 118 1.48 -10.12 -20.84
C LEU A 118 2.39 -9.66 -21.99
N SER A 119 3.64 -9.33 -21.66
CA SER A 119 4.65 -8.86 -22.61
C SER A 119 5.44 -10.01 -23.23
#